data_AF-A0A7X7XPN7-F1
#
_entry.id   AF-A0A7X7XPN7-F1
#
_cell.length_a   1.000
_cell.length_b   1.000
_cell.length_c   1.000
_cell.angle_alpha   90.00
_cell.angle_beta   90.00
_cell.angle_gamma   90.00
#
_symmetry.space_group_name_H-M   'P 1'
#
loop_
_entity.id
_entity.type
_entity.pdbx_description
1 polymer ?
#
loop_
_entity_poly.entity_id
_entity_poly.type
_entity_poly.pdbx_seq_one_letter_code
_entity_poly.pdbx_strand_id
1 'polypeptide(L)'
;MAYQIGKAIGAYAAVLAGRVDAILLTGGVVHSLRVVSGVLPMVTWIAPVRLYPGEHELDALAAGAARVLDGLEPALDYPPDGEGAQ
;
A
#
# COMPACT_ATOMS: atom_id res chain seq x y z
N MET A 1 -15.71 8.32 -4.34
CA MET A 1 -14.43 7.58 -4.29
C MET A 1 -13.29 8.43 -3.77
N ALA A 2 -12.87 9.50 -4.46
CA ALA A 2 -11.75 10.36 -4.04
C ALA A 2 -11.86 10.86 -2.57
N TYR A 3 -13.04 11.31 -2.14
CA TYR A 3 -13.28 11.73 -0.75
C TYR A 3 -12.95 10.64 0.29
N GLN A 4 -13.37 9.39 0.06
CA GLN A 4 -13.11 8.31 1.01
C GLN A 4 -11.63 7.92 1.03
N ILE A 5 -10.96 7.96 -0.13
CA ILE A 5 -9.52 7.75 -0.23
C ILE A 5 -8.77 8.84 0.55
N GLY A 6 -9.08 10.12 0.31
CA GLY A 6 -8.45 11.24 1.01
C GLY A 6 -8.68 11.18 2.52
N LYS A 7 -9.90 10.85 2.96
CA LYS A 7 -10.23 10.66 4.38
C LYS A 7 -9.42 9.53 5.02
N ALA A 8 -9.27 8.39 4.33
CA ALA A 8 -8.49 7.25 4.82
C ALA A 8 -6.99 7.61 4.95
N ILE A 9 -6.42 8.31 3.96
CA ILE A 9 -5.05 8.80 4.02
C ILE A 9 -4.87 9.76 5.21
N GLY A 10 -5.79 10.70 5.41
CA GLY A 10 -5.78 11.61 6.56
C GLY A 10 -5.87 10.88 7.90
N ALA A 11 -6.66 9.82 7.99
CA ALA A 11 -6.74 8.99 9.20
C ALA A 11 -5.39 8.33 9.53
N TYR A 12 -4.68 7.80 8.53
CA TYR A 12 -3.34 7.22 8.75
C TYR A 12 -2.27 8.28 9.07
N ALA A 13 -2.41 9.50 8.56
CA ALA A 13 -1.53 10.59 8.97
C ALA A 13 -1.64 10.87 10.48
N ALA A 14 -2.84 10.78 11.05
CA ALA A 14 -3.03 10.90 12.50
C ALA A 14 -2.39 9.74 13.27
N VAL A 15 -2.50 8.50 12.77
CA VAL A 15 -1.85 7.31 13.36
C VAL A 15 -0.33 7.48 13.42
N LEU A 16 0.26 8.06 12.38
CA LEU A 16 1.71 8.33 12.29
C LEU A 16 2.13 9.62 13.00
N ALA A 17 1.22 10.28 13.73
CA ALA A 17 1.46 11.57 14.38
C ALA A 17 2.02 12.64 13.43
N GLY A 18 1.52 12.66 12.19
CA GLY A 18 1.95 13.58 11.13
C GLY A 18 3.35 13.31 10.56
N ARG A 19 4.09 12.30 11.06
CA ARG A 19 5.42 11.92 10.56
C ARG A 19 5.29 11.00 9.35
N VAL A 20 4.88 11.59 8.23
CA VAL A 20 4.66 10.88 6.97
C VAL A 20 5.73 11.32 5.97
N ASP A 21 6.57 10.39 5.53
CA ASP A 21 7.63 10.69 4.56
C ASP A 21 7.08 10.84 3.14
N ALA A 22 6.12 10.00 2.77
CA ALA A 22 5.47 10.01 1.46
C ALA A 22 4.09 9.36 1.49
N ILE A 23 3.26 9.72 0.52
CA ILE A 23 2.00 9.03 0.21
C ILE A 23 2.15 8.36 -1.14
N LEU A 24 2.04 7.04 -1.17
CA LEU A 24 2.09 6.27 -2.42
C LEU A 24 0.68 5.92 -2.88
N LEU A 25 0.32 6.36 -4.08
CA LEU A 25 -0.88 5.89 -4.77
C LEU A 25 -0.46 4.83 -5.79
N THR A 26 -0.99 3.62 -5.64
CA THR A 26 -0.69 2.45 -6.47
C THR A 26 -1.95 1.75 -6.97
N GLY A 27 -1.80 0.70 -7.77
CA GLY A 27 -2.90 -0.09 -8.34
C GLY A 27 -3.56 0.59 -9.55
N GLY A 28 -4.57 -0.07 -10.11
CA GLY A 28 -5.27 0.41 -11.30
C GLY A 28 -5.92 1.80 -11.15
N VAL A 29 -6.23 2.22 -9.92
CA VAL A 29 -6.89 3.51 -9.63
C VAL A 29 -6.05 4.72 -10.05
N VAL A 30 -4.72 4.56 -10.10
CA VAL A 30 -3.79 5.62 -10.49
C VAL A 30 -4.00 6.09 -11.93
N HIS A 31 -4.50 5.22 -12.81
CA HIS A 31 -4.83 5.58 -14.19
C HIS A 31 -6.07 6.49 -14.30
N SER A 32 -6.89 6.59 -13.25
CA SER A 32 -8.05 7.46 -13.26
C SER A 32 -7.67 8.88 -12.86
N LEU A 33 -7.47 9.74 -13.87
CA LEU A 33 -7.19 11.17 -13.65
C LEU A 33 -8.22 11.85 -12.76
N ARG A 34 -9.51 11.47 -12.87
CA ARG A 34 -10.59 11.99 -12.03
C ARG A 34 -10.39 11.67 -10.55
N VAL A 35 -9.87 10.48 -10.24
CA VAL A 35 -9.65 10.06 -8.86
C VAL A 35 -8.39 10.70 -8.32
N VAL A 36 -7.29 10.64 -9.07
CA VAL A 36 -6.02 11.25 -8.68
C VAL A 36 -6.19 12.75 -8.45
N SER A 37 -6.79 13.48 -9.40
CA SER A 37 -7.01 14.93 -9.25
C SER A 37 -7.97 15.28 -8.11
N GLY A 38 -8.91 14.39 -7.78
CA GLY A 38 -9.78 14.56 -6.62
C GLY A 38 -9.07 14.32 -5.29
N VAL A 39 -8.13 13.36 -5.23
CA VAL A 39 -7.43 12.99 -4.00
C VAL A 39 -6.31 13.97 -3.67
N LEU A 40 -5.52 14.37 -4.67
CA LEU A 40 -4.30 15.17 -4.46
C LEU A 40 -4.52 16.40 -3.55
N PRO A 41 -5.50 17.29 -3.80
CA PRO A 41 -5.69 18.49 -2.98
C PRO A 41 -6.01 18.21 -1.52
N MET A 42 -6.53 17.02 -1.20
CA MET A 42 -6.91 16.64 0.16
C MET A 42 -5.70 16.20 1.01
N VAL A 43 -4.62 15.76 0.38
CA VAL A 43 -3.54 15.02 1.06
C VAL A 43 -2.13 15.54 0.82
N THR A 44 -1.89 16.39 -0.19
CA THR A 44 -0.54 16.92 -0.46
C THR A 44 0.03 17.81 0.65
N TRP A 45 -0.81 18.34 1.53
CA TRP A 45 -0.36 19.08 2.71
C TRP A 45 0.29 18.17 3.76
N ILE A 46 0.00 16.86 3.72
CA ILE A 46 0.52 15.86 4.67
C ILE A 46 1.96 15.50 4.31
N ALA A 47 2.20 15.11 3.06
CA ALA A 47 3.49 14.64 2.56
C ALA A 47 3.54 14.65 1.01
N PRO A 48 4.73 14.54 0.41
CA PRO A 48 4.86 14.35 -1.03
C PRO A 48 4.10 13.11 -1.52
N VAL A 49 3.25 13.30 -2.53
CA VAL A 49 2.54 12.19 -3.18
C VAL A 49 3.38 11.63 -4.33
N ARG A 50 3.42 10.30 -4.46
CA ARG A 50 4.06 9.59 -5.57
C ARG A 50 3.07 8.62 -6.19
N LEU A 51 3.07 8.56 -7.52
CA LEU A 51 2.20 7.69 -8.29
C LEU A 51 3.00 6.50 -8.80
N TYR A 52 2.58 5.29 -8.44
CA TYR A 52 3.17 4.03 -8.88
C TYR A 52 2.08 3.19 -9.53
N PRO A 53 1.76 3.42 -10.81
CA PRO A 53 0.68 2.71 -11.48
C PRO A 53 0.99 1.21 -11.61
N GLY A 54 -0.03 0.38 -11.41
CA GLY A 54 0.08 -1.08 -11.51
C GLY A 54 0.19 -1.77 -10.15
N GLU A 55 0.28 -3.10 -10.18
CA GLU A 55 0.18 -3.94 -8.98
C GLU A 55 1.42 -4.83 -8.77
N HIS A 56 2.20 -5.06 -9.84
CA HIS A 56 3.45 -5.84 -9.81
C HIS A 56 3.33 -7.20 -9.09
N GLU A 57 2.16 -7.84 -9.18
CA GLU A 57 1.83 -9.02 -8.38
C GLU A 57 2.73 -10.23 -8.69
N LEU A 58 2.95 -10.52 -9.99
CA LEU A 58 3.79 -11.65 -10.41
C LEU A 58 5.26 -11.43 -10.01
N ASP A 59 5.76 -10.20 -10.14
CA ASP A 59 7.12 -9.84 -9.74
C ASP A 59 7.27 -9.95 -8.22
N ALA A 60 6.28 -9.48 -7.44
CA ALA A 60 6.28 -9.57 -5.99
C ALA A 60 6.22 -11.03 -5.50
N LEU A 61 5.42 -11.88 -6.16
CA LEU A 61 5.32 -13.31 -5.87
C LEU A 61 6.65 -14.02 -6.15
N ALA A 62 7.23 -13.80 -7.33
CA ALA A 62 8.51 -14.37 -7.70
C ALA A 62 9.63 -13.90 -6.76
N ALA A 63 9.65 -12.61 -6.41
CA ALA A 63 10.62 -12.07 -5.46
C ALA A 63 10.47 -12.65 -4.05
N GLY A 64 9.23 -12.89 -3.60
CA GLY A 64 8.98 -13.60 -2.33
C GLY A 64 9.55 -15.01 -2.33
N ALA A 65 9.22 -15.80 -3.34
CA ALA A 65 9.75 -17.15 -3.48
C ALA A 65 11.29 -17.18 -3.58
N ALA A 66 11.88 -16.25 -4.33
CA ALA A 66 13.33 -16.13 -4.46
C ALA A 66 14.00 -15.85 -3.10
N ARG A 67 13.47 -14.94 -2.28
CA ARG A 67 14.02 -14.66 -0.94
C ARG A 67 14.04 -15.90 -0.04
N VAL A 68 13.03 -16.76 -0.12
CA VAL A 68 13.00 -18.03 0.62
C VAL A 68 14.06 -19.01 0.10
N LEU A 69 14.13 -19.18 -1.22
CA LEU A 69 15.10 -20.10 -1.85
C LEU A 69 16.55 -19.67 -1.62
N ASP A 70 16.80 -18.36 -1.54
CA ASP A 70 18.12 -17.78 -1.25
C ASP A 70 18.44 -17.71 0.26
N GLY A 71 17.52 -18.13 1.14
CA GLY A 71 17.72 -18.12 2.59
C GLY A 71 17.68 -16.74 3.24
N LEU A 72 17.14 -15.72 2.56
CA LEU A 72 16.99 -14.35 3.06
C LEU A 72 15.76 -14.19 3.97
N GLU A 73 14.73 -15.01 3.78
CA GLU A 73 13.57 -15.10 4.68
C GLU A 73 13.17 -16.57 4.90
N PRO A 74 12.69 -16.95 6.10
CA PRO A 74 12.15 -18.29 6.31
C PRO A 74 10.78 -18.43 5.64
N ALA A 75 10.51 -19.61 5.06
CA ALA A 75 9.16 -19.97 4.67
C ALA A 75 8.26 -20.05 5.92
N LEU A 76 7.05 -19.52 5.85
CA LEU A 76 6.06 -19.63 6.91
C LEU A 76 5.16 -20.85 6.67
N ASP A 77 4.93 -21.63 7.72
CA ASP A 77 3.95 -22.71 7.71
C ASP A 77 2.57 -22.13 8.02
N TYR A 78 1.67 -22.18 7.03
CA TYR A 78 0.28 -21.79 7.25
C TYR A 78 -0.46 -22.96 7.92
N PRO A 79 -0.96 -22.81 9.16
CA PRO A 79 -1.67 -23.88 9.83
C PRO A 79 -2.95 -24.23 9.04
N PRO A 80 -3.33 -25.52 8.94
CA PRO A 80 -4.64 -25.88 8.42
C PRO A 80 -5.72 -25.17 9.25
N ASP A 81 -6.77 -24.70 8.57
CA ASP A 81 -7.77 -23.76 9.11
C ASP A 81 -8.23 -24.10 10.54
N GLY A 82 -7.95 -23.20 11.51
CA GLY A 82 -8.59 -23.21 12.84
C GLY A 82 -7.67 -23.29 14.07
N GLU A 83 -6.37 -23.56 13.91
CA GLU A 83 -5.44 -23.59 15.05
C GLU A 83 -4.42 -22.44 14.97
N GLY A 84 -4.75 -21.28 15.54
CA GLY A 84 -3.78 -20.18 15.66
C GLY A 84 -4.35 -18.76 15.81
N ALA A 85 -5.65 -18.57 15.60
CA ALA A 85 -6.32 -17.32 15.96
C ALA A 85 -6.80 -17.37 17.42
N GLN A 86 -5.88 -17.21 18.37
CA GLN A 86 -6.18 -16.79 19.74
C GLN A 86 -5.40 -15.52 20.07
#